data_AF-A0A3M0CNP2-F1
#
_entry.id   AF-A0A3M0CNP2-F1
#
_cell.length_a   1.000
_cell.length_b   1.000
_cell.length_c   1.000
_cell.angle_alpha   90.00
_cell.angle_beta   90.00
_cell.angle_gamma   90.00
#
_symmetry.space_group_name_H-M   'P 1'
#
loop_
_entity.id
_entity.type
_entity.pdbx_description
1 polymer ?
#
loop_
_entity_poly.entity_id
_entity_poly.type
_entity_poly.pdbx_seq_one_letter_code
_entity_poly.pdbx_strand_id
1 'polypeptide(L)'
;MKFIHLAASIVLLAAGLMVPAAAEAPKRVLMVISSNGVDGGETQPGYELEEFAHAYLIFKQNNITVDVASPMGGKAEPDKHDPQAAYALAIAGDKAILSKLDDTRPLAAVDPSAYDAVFIVGGKGAMFDLPDHQPLQRLIADIYDSGGVVSAVCHGPAALVNVTLSDGRYLVDGKSVNGFTNQEETLFSKGWASKFDFLLEDRLKERGARFEAAPMMLSHVARDGRLITGQNPASTPAVAEALVRALGLTPAAREPFRDETTYDLIARFLDGDAGALTAYEQAPDDYNGALLALYGYYFAQGATSPEATRQAIALMELVPAMQEHAQLQLQMARAYKQLDDTAKARALLQALLDRKPDFAQARALLDQL
;
A
#
# COMPACT_ATOMS: atom_id res chain seq x y z
N MET A 1 69.41 57.38 -18.85
CA MET A 1 69.05 56.60 -17.65
C MET A 1 67.60 56.15 -17.81
N LYS A 2 67.33 54.86 -17.60
CA LYS A 2 66.03 54.13 -17.66
C LYS A 2 65.50 53.74 -19.06
N PHE A 3 65.81 52.49 -19.44
CA PHE A 3 65.02 51.67 -20.38
C PHE A 3 63.79 51.13 -19.65
N ILE A 4 62.62 51.23 -20.27
CA ILE A 4 61.36 50.63 -19.80
C ILE A 4 61.15 49.37 -20.66
N HIS A 5 61.27 48.19 -20.07
CA HIS A 5 60.89 46.93 -20.72
C HIS A 5 59.41 46.64 -20.44
N LEU A 6 58.62 46.59 -21.50
CA LEU A 6 57.23 46.14 -21.50
C LEU A 6 57.23 44.63 -21.76
N ALA A 7 56.93 43.82 -20.76
CA ALA A 7 56.71 42.39 -20.92
C ALA A 7 55.20 42.14 -21.01
N ALA A 8 54.72 41.74 -22.19
CA ALA A 8 53.35 41.32 -22.40
C ALA A 8 53.23 39.81 -22.10
N SER A 9 52.58 39.47 -20.99
CA SER A 9 52.24 38.09 -20.66
C SER A 9 50.96 37.69 -21.40
N ILE A 10 51.07 36.78 -22.35
CA ILE A 10 49.93 36.13 -23.02
C ILE A 10 49.41 35.04 -22.08
N VAL A 11 48.22 35.24 -21.54
CA VAL A 11 47.46 34.19 -20.82
C VAL A 11 46.65 33.41 -21.86
N LEU A 12 47.03 32.17 -22.14
CA LEU A 12 46.20 31.25 -22.91
C LEU A 12 45.06 30.72 -22.01
N LEU A 13 43.84 31.20 -22.25
CA LEU A 13 42.64 30.66 -21.63
C LEU A 13 42.22 29.41 -22.42
N ALA A 14 42.52 28.22 -21.91
CA ALA A 14 42.01 26.97 -22.46
C ALA A 14 40.52 26.83 -22.08
N ALA A 15 39.63 27.19 -23.01
CA ALA A 15 38.20 26.91 -22.88
C ALA A 15 37.98 25.40 -23.06
N GLY A 16 37.87 24.66 -21.95
CA GLY A 16 37.42 23.28 -21.98
C GLY A 16 35.98 23.21 -22.48
N LEU A 17 35.77 22.53 -23.61
CA LEU A 17 34.44 22.16 -24.07
C LEU A 17 33.83 21.21 -23.04
N MET A 18 32.90 21.73 -22.22
CA MET A 18 32.00 20.88 -21.44
C MET A 18 31.09 20.14 -22.43
N VAL A 19 31.38 18.86 -22.67
CA VAL A 19 30.44 17.96 -23.31
C VAL A 19 29.29 17.75 -22.32
N PRO A 20 28.04 18.13 -22.65
CA PRO A 20 26.92 17.82 -21.79
C PRO A 20 26.83 16.30 -21.63
N ALA A 21 26.79 15.81 -20.39
CA ALA A 21 26.52 14.41 -20.13
C ALA A 21 25.21 14.02 -20.85
N ALA A 22 25.24 12.94 -21.63
CA ALA A 22 24.04 12.41 -22.25
C ALA A 22 22.99 12.19 -21.14
N ALA A 23 21.79 12.72 -21.33
CA ALA A 23 20.70 12.47 -20.40
C ALA A 23 20.51 10.95 -20.29
N GLU A 24 20.65 10.41 -19.07
CA GLU A 24 20.44 9.00 -18.81
C GLU A 24 19.02 8.62 -19.27
N ALA A 25 18.89 7.48 -19.95
CA ALA A 25 17.57 7.02 -20.41
C ALA A 25 16.62 6.89 -19.21
N PRO A 26 15.33 7.22 -19.36
CA PRO A 26 14.38 7.14 -18.26
C PRO A 26 14.31 5.70 -17.74
N LYS A 27 14.31 5.55 -16.41
CA LYS A 27 14.18 4.24 -15.77
C LYS A 27 12.84 3.60 -16.16
N ARG A 28 12.81 2.27 -16.22
CA ARG A 28 11.66 1.49 -16.67
C ARG A 28 11.20 0.53 -15.57
N VAL A 29 9.92 0.60 -15.22
CA VAL A 29 9.27 -0.28 -14.24
C VAL A 29 8.18 -1.09 -14.91
N LEU A 30 8.18 -2.40 -14.68
CA LEU A 30 7.05 -3.26 -15.00
C LEU A 30 6.11 -3.31 -13.80
N MET A 31 4.88 -2.80 -13.97
CA MET A 31 3.81 -3.00 -12.99
C MET A 31 3.07 -4.29 -13.32
N VAL A 32 3.03 -5.23 -12.37
CA VAL A 32 2.34 -6.51 -12.51
C VAL A 32 1.05 -6.47 -11.71
N ILE A 33 -0.05 -6.86 -12.35
CA ILE A 33 -1.38 -6.99 -11.75
C ILE A 33 -1.94 -8.39 -12.01
N SER A 34 -2.86 -8.82 -11.14
CA SER A 34 -3.63 -10.06 -11.31
C SER A 34 -4.49 -10.02 -12.58
N SER A 35 -4.57 -11.15 -13.29
CA SER A 35 -5.57 -11.39 -14.36
C SER A 35 -6.89 -11.91 -13.79
N ASN A 36 -6.93 -12.38 -12.54
CA ASN A 36 -8.18 -12.72 -11.86
C ASN A 36 -9.12 -11.50 -11.77
N GLY A 37 -10.41 -11.75 -11.57
CA GLY A 37 -11.42 -10.70 -11.37
C GLY A 37 -12.77 -11.04 -12.01
N VAL A 38 -12.76 -11.87 -13.05
CA VAL A 38 -13.99 -12.49 -13.61
C VAL A 38 -13.69 -13.93 -13.99
N ASP A 39 -14.55 -14.85 -13.56
CA ASP A 39 -14.53 -16.25 -13.99
C ASP A 39 -15.95 -16.68 -14.40
N GLY A 40 -16.12 -17.17 -15.63
CA GLY A 40 -17.42 -17.60 -16.14
C GLY A 40 -18.52 -16.52 -16.15
N GLY A 41 -18.17 -15.23 -16.05
CA GLY A 41 -19.11 -14.11 -15.89
C GLY A 41 -19.45 -13.74 -14.45
N GLU A 42 -18.93 -14.48 -13.45
CA GLU A 42 -19.02 -14.14 -12.04
C GLU A 42 -17.85 -13.26 -11.60
N THR A 43 -18.13 -12.23 -10.79
CA THR A 43 -17.10 -11.38 -10.20
C THR A 43 -16.25 -12.17 -9.22
N GLN A 44 -14.95 -12.22 -9.48
CA GLN A 44 -13.92 -12.73 -8.59
C GLN A 44 -13.08 -11.55 -8.05
N PRO A 45 -12.21 -11.77 -7.06
CA PRO A 45 -11.34 -10.71 -6.58
C PRO A 45 -10.29 -10.32 -7.64
N GLY A 46 -10.11 -9.04 -7.87
CA GLY A 46 -9.19 -8.48 -8.85
C GLY A 46 -7.91 -7.93 -8.21
N TYR A 47 -7.23 -7.07 -8.97
CA TYR A 47 -6.14 -6.24 -8.44
C TYR A 47 -6.69 -5.00 -7.70
N GLU A 48 -5.93 -4.44 -6.76
CA GLU A 48 -6.35 -3.24 -6.03
C GLU A 48 -6.03 -1.96 -6.85
N LEU A 49 -7.06 -1.25 -7.31
CA LEU A 49 -6.89 -0.09 -8.18
C LEU A 49 -6.22 1.09 -7.45
N GLU A 50 -6.49 1.25 -6.15
CA GLU A 50 -5.85 2.28 -5.32
C GLU A 50 -4.32 2.11 -5.30
N GLU A 51 -3.86 0.87 -5.08
CA GLU A 51 -2.44 0.53 -5.04
C GLU A 51 -1.78 0.79 -6.40
N PHE A 52 -2.44 0.38 -7.49
CA PHE A 52 -1.96 0.68 -8.84
C PHE A 52 -1.86 2.19 -9.07
N ALA A 53 -2.92 2.94 -8.78
CA ALA A 53 -3.01 4.37 -9.06
C ALA A 53 -1.95 5.17 -8.29
N HIS A 54 -1.80 4.93 -6.99
CA HIS A 54 -0.80 5.61 -6.16
C HIS A 54 0.63 5.34 -6.65
N ALA A 55 0.98 4.08 -6.90
CA ALA A 55 2.31 3.72 -7.40
C ALA A 55 2.59 4.33 -8.77
N TYR A 56 1.63 4.22 -9.71
CA TYR A 56 1.74 4.78 -11.06
C TYR A 56 1.96 6.30 -11.05
N LEU A 57 1.19 7.04 -10.25
CA LEU A 57 1.30 8.49 -10.17
C LEU A 57 2.68 8.92 -9.67
N ILE A 58 3.21 8.22 -8.66
CA ILE A 58 4.56 8.45 -8.14
C ILE A 58 5.62 8.15 -9.22
N PHE A 59 5.51 7.03 -9.94
CA PHE A 59 6.44 6.69 -11.01
C PHE A 59 6.40 7.71 -12.15
N LYS A 60 5.20 8.10 -12.59
CA LYS A 60 4.99 9.12 -13.62
C LYS A 60 5.64 10.46 -13.23
N GLN A 61 5.44 10.90 -11.99
CA GLN A 61 6.00 12.15 -11.49
C GLN A 61 7.53 12.13 -11.42
N ASN A 62 8.13 10.95 -11.32
CA ASN A 62 9.58 10.74 -11.30
C ASN A 62 10.18 10.39 -12.68
N ASN A 63 9.42 10.64 -13.77
CA ASN A 63 9.84 10.36 -15.15
C ASN A 63 10.25 8.90 -15.38
N ILE A 64 9.61 7.98 -14.65
CA ILE A 64 9.78 6.53 -14.83
C ILE A 64 8.78 6.06 -15.88
N THR A 65 9.27 5.31 -16.87
CA THR A 65 8.40 4.67 -17.86
C THR A 65 7.77 3.42 -17.26
N VAL A 66 6.44 3.36 -17.26
CA VAL A 66 5.68 2.23 -16.73
C VAL A 66 5.07 1.41 -17.87
N ASP A 67 5.30 0.11 -17.90
CA ASP A 67 4.48 -0.85 -18.64
C ASP A 67 3.66 -1.70 -17.67
N VAL A 68 2.53 -2.24 -18.13
CA VAL A 68 1.63 -3.06 -17.30
C VAL A 68 1.53 -4.45 -17.91
N ALA A 69 1.67 -5.48 -17.07
CA ALA A 69 1.52 -6.87 -17.44
C ALA A 69 0.66 -7.64 -16.45
N SER A 70 0.05 -8.73 -16.93
CA SER A 70 -0.69 -9.69 -16.11
C SER A 70 -0.42 -11.12 -16.61
N PRO A 71 -0.73 -12.16 -15.83
CA PRO A 71 -0.53 -13.56 -16.23
C PRO A 71 -1.07 -13.88 -17.64
N MET A 72 -2.31 -13.49 -17.92
CA MET A 72 -2.99 -13.79 -19.19
C MET A 72 -2.86 -12.69 -20.25
N GLY A 73 -2.44 -11.48 -19.87
CA GLY A 73 -2.55 -10.31 -20.72
C GLY A 73 -4.02 -9.88 -20.95
N GLY A 74 -4.23 -8.87 -21.79
CA GLY A 74 -5.57 -8.35 -22.05
C GLY A 74 -6.14 -7.57 -20.88
N LYS A 75 -7.48 -7.45 -20.82
CA LYS A 75 -8.17 -6.64 -19.82
C LYS A 75 -8.08 -7.26 -18.43
N ALA A 76 -7.53 -6.52 -17.47
CA ALA A 76 -7.55 -6.89 -16.07
C ALA A 76 -8.70 -6.19 -15.34
N GLU A 77 -9.40 -6.90 -14.46
CA GLU A 77 -10.53 -6.36 -13.71
C GLU A 77 -10.08 -5.98 -12.29
N PRO A 78 -10.34 -4.74 -11.83
CA PRO A 78 -10.01 -4.34 -10.47
C PRO A 78 -10.99 -4.91 -9.44
N ASP A 79 -10.54 -5.00 -8.19
CA ASP A 79 -11.45 -5.11 -7.05
C ASP A 79 -12.44 -3.93 -7.04
N LYS A 80 -13.58 -4.13 -6.38
CA LYS A 80 -14.61 -3.10 -6.25
C LYS A 80 -14.02 -1.85 -5.58
N HIS A 81 -14.05 -0.75 -6.31
CA HIS A 81 -13.57 0.55 -5.86
C HIS A 81 -14.65 1.63 -6.02
N ASP A 82 -14.42 2.80 -5.41
CA ASP A 82 -15.22 4.00 -5.66
C ASP A 82 -14.67 4.75 -6.88
N PRO A 83 -15.41 4.86 -8.00
CA PRO A 83 -14.95 5.59 -9.18
C PRO A 83 -14.81 7.10 -8.94
N GLN A 84 -15.35 7.63 -7.85
CA GLN A 84 -15.20 9.04 -7.45
C GLN A 84 -14.05 9.26 -6.45
N ALA A 85 -13.33 8.20 -6.05
CA ALA A 85 -12.17 8.34 -5.20
C ALA A 85 -11.09 9.19 -5.87
N ALA A 86 -10.33 9.96 -5.08
CA ALA A 86 -9.34 10.89 -5.58
C ALA A 86 -8.28 10.22 -6.47
N TYR A 87 -7.83 9.01 -6.10
CA TYR A 87 -6.87 8.24 -6.90
C TYR A 87 -7.44 7.81 -8.25
N ALA A 88 -8.72 7.42 -8.30
CA ALA A 88 -9.38 7.00 -9.54
C ALA A 88 -9.54 8.20 -10.48
N LEU A 89 -10.00 9.33 -9.96
CA LEU A 89 -10.11 10.58 -10.71
C LEU A 89 -8.74 11.09 -11.21
N ALA A 90 -7.68 10.90 -10.42
CA ALA A 90 -6.32 11.33 -10.77
C ALA A 90 -5.75 10.58 -12.00
N ILE A 91 -6.14 9.32 -12.21
CA ILE A 91 -5.73 8.54 -13.39
C ILE A 91 -6.77 8.52 -14.52
N ALA A 92 -8.02 8.92 -14.26
CA ALA A 92 -9.12 8.87 -15.23
C ALA A 92 -8.86 9.64 -16.54
N GLY A 93 -8.04 10.70 -16.47
CA GLY A 93 -7.65 11.49 -17.65
C GLY A 93 -6.50 10.89 -18.47
N ASP A 94 -5.79 9.90 -17.93
CA ASP A 94 -4.62 9.31 -18.58
C ASP A 94 -5.01 8.12 -19.47
N LYS A 95 -5.41 8.44 -20.70
CA LYS A 95 -5.80 7.41 -21.67
C LYS A 95 -4.71 6.39 -21.97
N ALA A 96 -3.44 6.76 -21.80
CA ALA A 96 -2.34 5.85 -22.10
C ALA A 96 -2.22 4.75 -21.04
N ILE A 97 -2.31 5.10 -19.74
CA ILE A 97 -2.28 4.08 -18.69
C ILE A 97 -3.58 3.25 -18.66
N LEU A 98 -4.73 3.88 -18.89
CA LEU A 98 -6.01 3.17 -18.98
C LEU A 98 -6.00 2.15 -20.13
N SER A 99 -5.45 2.52 -21.28
CA SER A 99 -5.27 1.56 -22.39
C SER A 99 -4.35 0.40 -22.03
N LYS A 100 -3.36 0.59 -21.16
CA LYS A 100 -2.49 -0.51 -20.67
C LYS A 100 -3.19 -1.40 -19.66
N LEU A 101 -4.18 -0.91 -18.93
CA LEU A 101 -5.04 -1.71 -18.05
C LEU A 101 -6.09 -2.51 -18.84
N ASP A 102 -6.63 -1.92 -19.92
CA ASP A 102 -7.56 -2.57 -20.83
C ASP A 102 -6.89 -3.63 -21.72
N ASP A 103 -5.59 -3.51 -21.97
CA ASP A 103 -4.80 -4.46 -22.78
C ASP A 103 -3.40 -4.65 -22.17
N THR A 104 -3.36 -5.32 -21.02
CA THR A 104 -2.11 -5.64 -20.33
C THR A 104 -1.26 -6.59 -21.17
N ARG A 105 0.07 -6.49 -21.04
CA ARG A 105 0.96 -7.43 -21.70
C ARG A 105 0.86 -8.81 -21.03
N PRO A 106 0.76 -9.92 -21.79
CA PRO A 106 0.88 -11.25 -21.19
C PRO A 106 2.30 -11.44 -20.67
N LEU A 107 2.45 -11.83 -19.41
CA LEU A 107 3.75 -11.99 -18.74
C LEU A 107 4.70 -12.92 -19.50
N ALA A 108 4.18 -13.92 -20.21
CA ALA A 108 4.98 -14.83 -21.03
C ALA A 108 5.69 -14.16 -22.23
N ALA A 109 5.26 -12.96 -22.65
CA ALA A 109 5.85 -12.21 -23.75
C ALA A 109 6.75 -11.05 -23.30
N VAL A 110 6.96 -10.90 -21.99
CA VAL A 110 7.73 -9.78 -21.43
C VAL A 110 9.21 -10.14 -21.38
N ASP A 111 10.05 -9.28 -21.95
CA ASP A 111 11.51 -9.36 -21.81
C ASP A 111 11.96 -8.70 -20.49
N PRO A 112 12.47 -9.47 -19.50
CA PRO A 112 12.89 -8.92 -18.21
C PRO A 112 14.05 -7.91 -18.35
N SER A 113 14.89 -8.03 -19.38
CA SER A 113 16.05 -7.13 -19.57
C SER A 113 15.68 -5.69 -19.94
N ALA A 114 14.41 -5.46 -20.29
CA ALA A 114 13.88 -4.14 -20.62
C ALA A 114 13.47 -3.30 -19.40
N TYR A 115 13.63 -3.82 -18.17
CA TYR A 115 13.16 -3.18 -16.93
C TYR A 115 14.26 -3.10 -15.88
N ASP A 116 14.34 -1.95 -15.22
CA ASP A 116 15.21 -1.73 -14.06
C ASP A 116 14.58 -2.28 -12.78
N ALA A 117 13.25 -2.42 -12.76
CA ALA A 117 12.51 -2.93 -11.61
C ALA A 117 11.14 -3.51 -11.97
N VAL A 118 10.60 -4.31 -11.06
CA VAL A 118 9.22 -4.79 -11.06
C VAL A 118 8.49 -4.31 -9.81
N PHE A 119 7.24 -3.89 -9.99
CA PHE A 119 6.31 -3.52 -8.91
C PHE A 119 5.06 -4.39 -9.02
N ILE A 120 4.85 -5.27 -8.04
CA ILE A 120 3.72 -6.19 -8.01
C ILE A 120 2.62 -5.57 -7.14
N VAL A 121 1.52 -5.22 -7.78
CA VAL A 121 0.33 -4.68 -7.13
C VAL A 121 -0.41 -5.83 -6.43
N GLY A 122 -1.00 -5.54 -5.28
CA GLY A 122 -1.86 -6.47 -4.56
C GLY A 122 -3.30 -6.46 -5.07
N GLY A 123 -4.24 -6.52 -4.13
CA GLY A 123 -5.60 -7.01 -4.36
C GLY A 123 -5.68 -8.52 -4.21
N LYS A 124 -6.84 -9.01 -3.77
CA LYS A 124 -6.99 -10.44 -3.42
C LYS A 124 -6.84 -11.37 -4.63
N GLY A 125 -7.02 -10.86 -5.85
CA GLY A 125 -6.74 -11.58 -7.08
C GLY A 125 -5.33 -12.15 -7.13
N ALA A 126 -4.36 -11.42 -6.55
CA ALA A 126 -2.95 -11.83 -6.50
C ALA A 126 -2.73 -13.18 -5.82
N MET A 127 -3.62 -13.61 -4.92
CA MET A 127 -3.52 -14.91 -4.25
C MET A 127 -3.93 -16.09 -5.15
N PHE A 128 -4.65 -15.83 -6.25
CA PHE A 128 -5.21 -16.89 -7.10
C PHE A 128 -4.30 -17.25 -8.28
N ASP A 129 -3.65 -16.27 -8.90
CA ASP A 129 -2.99 -16.48 -10.19
C ASP A 129 -1.49 -16.15 -10.21
N LEU A 130 -0.98 -15.34 -9.28
CA LEU A 130 0.44 -14.95 -9.27
C LEU A 130 1.39 -16.03 -8.68
N PRO A 131 1.06 -16.75 -7.59
CA PRO A 131 2.04 -17.56 -6.86
C PRO A 131 2.64 -18.69 -7.70
N ASP A 132 1.85 -19.30 -8.57
CA ASP A 132 2.24 -20.47 -9.36
C ASP A 132 2.52 -20.14 -10.84
N HIS A 133 2.43 -18.86 -11.23
CA HIS A 133 2.67 -18.44 -12.60
C HIS A 133 4.16 -18.48 -12.97
N GLN A 134 4.58 -19.58 -13.60
CA GLN A 134 5.99 -19.85 -13.94
C GLN A 134 6.69 -18.75 -14.77
N PRO A 135 6.04 -18.09 -15.75
CA PRO A 135 6.66 -16.94 -16.41
C PRO A 135 6.91 -15.75 -15.46
N LEU A 136 6.02 -15.50 -14.49
CA LEU A 136 6.22 -14.43 -13.51
C LEU A 136 7.40 -14.74 -12.60
N GLN A 137 7.47 -15.97 -12.10
CA GLN A 137 8.55 -16.39 -11.20
C GLN A 137 9.93 -16.20 -11.85
N ARG A 138 10.06 -16.61 -13.12
CA ARG A 138 11.29 -16.43 -13.90
C ARG A 138 11.60 -14.96 -14.14
N LEU A 139 10.60 -14.16 -14.54
CA LEU A 139 10.78 -12.73 -14.76
C LEU A 139 11.29 -12.01 -13.50
N ILE A 140 10.74 -12.31 -12.33
CA ILE A 140 11.17 -11.72 -11.06
C ILE A 140 12.61 -12.15 -10.73
N ALA A 141 12.92 -13.44 -10.88
CA ALA A 141 14.27 -13.96 -10.67
C ALA A 141 15.29 -13.30 -11.61
N ASP A 142 14.98 -13.19 -12.90
CA ASP A 142 15.87 -12.61 -13.92
C ASP A 142 16.14 -11.12 -13.65
N ILE A 143 15.10 -10.34 -13.29
CA ILE A 143 15.27 -8.94 -12.88
C ILE A 143 16.14 -8.85 -11.63
N TYR A 144 15.91 -9.70 -10.63
CA TYR A 144 16.69 -9.68 -9.40
C TYR A 144 18.15 -10.12 -9.62
N ASP A 145 18.41 -11.18 -10.37
CA ASP A 145 19.77 -11.66 -10.63
C ASP A 145 20.56 -10.70 -11.53
N SER A 146 19.86 -9.92 -12.37
CA SER A 146 20.46 -8.89 -13.22
C SER A 146 20.72 -7.55 -12.51
N GLY A 147 20.46 -7.44 -11.21
CA GLY A 147 20.72 -6.21 -10.45
C GLY A 147 19.53 -5.25 -10.30
N GLY A 148 18.35 -5.59 -10.83
CA GLY A 148 17.14 -4.76 -10.75
C GLY A 148 16.42 -4.82 -9.40
N VAL A 149 15.42 -3.97 -9.20
CA VAL A 149 14.67 -3.91 -7.92
C VAL A 149 13.38 -4.73 -8.01
N VAL A 150 13.10 -5.55 -7.00
CA VAL A 150 11.82 -6.25 -6.86
C VAL A 150 11.02 -5.59 -5.76
N SER A 151 9.79 -5.20 -6.07
CA SER A 151 8.88 -4.63 -5.09
C SER A 151 7.47 -5.20 -5.18
N ALA A 152 6.80 -5.30 -4.04
CA ALA A 152 5.42 -5.77 -3.97
C ALA A 152 4.68 -5.15 -2.77
N VAL A 153 3.36 -5.04 -2.84
CA VAL A 153 2.54 -4.48 -1.74
C VAL A 153 1.29 -5.31 -1.49
N CYS A 154 0.80 -5.33 -0.24
CA CYS A 154 -0.45 -5.98 0.15
C CYS A 154 -0.43 -7.48 -0.12
N HIS A 155 -1.27 -8.00 -1.03
CA HIS A 155 -1.23 -9.39 -1.49
C HIS A 155 -0.22 -9.64 -2.61
N GLY A 156 0.36 -8.60 -3.22
CA GLY A 156 1.37 -8.71 -4.27
C GLY A 156 2.59 -9.59 -3.91
N PRO A 157 3.09 -9.61 -2.66
CA PRO A 157 4.13 -10.54 -2.22
C PRO A 157 3.79 -12.03 -2.41
N ALA A 158 2.53 -12.39 -2.68
CA ALA A 158 2.15 -13.75 -3.07
C ALA A 158 2.88 -14.20 -4.35
N ALA A 159 3.23 -13.28 -5.25
CA ALA A 159 4.06 -13.57 -6.42
C ALA A 159 5.50 -14.01 -6.09
N LEU A 160 5.98 -13.73 -4.87
CA LEU A 160 7.37 -13.96 -4.45
C LEU A 160 7.57 -15.34 -3.81
N VAL A 161 6.49 -15.98 -3.33
CA VAL A 161 6.58 -17.16 -2.44
C VAL A 161 7.24 -18.38 -3.08
N ASN A 162 7.24 -18.47 -4.40
CA ASN A 162 7.84 -19.57 -5.15
C ASN A 162 8.99 -19.11 -6.07
N VAL A 163 9.42 -17.83 -5.99
CA VAL A 163 10.56 -17.33 -6.77
C VAL A 163 11.84 -17.91 -6.20
N THR A 164 12.58 -18.63 -7.03
CA THR A 164 13.89 -19.21 -6.70
C THR A 164 14.96 -18.53 -7.54
N LEU A 165 16.07 -18.14 -6.91
CA LEU A 165 17.20 -17.48 -7.56
C LEU A 165 18.15 -18.49 -8.21
N SER A 166 19.11 -18.01 -8.99
CA SER A 166 20.15 -18.85 -9.64
C SER A 166 20.98 -19.70 -8.67
N ASP A 167 21.05 -19.32 -7.39
CA ASP A 167 21.72 -20.11 -6.34
C ASP A 167 20.85 -21.23 -5.73
N GLY A 168 19.60 -21.37 -6.18
CA GLY A 168 18.65 -22.38 -5.75
C GLY A 168 17.88 -22.05 -4.47
N ARG A 169 18.09 -20.88 -3.86
CA ARG A 169 17.32 -20.43 -2.69
C ARG A 169 16.10 -19.63 -3.10
N TYR A 170 15.07 -19.62 -2.25
CA TYR A 170 13.95 -18.71 -2.42
C TYR A 170 14.44 -17.26 -2.33
N LEU A 171 13.91 -16.37 -3.17
CA LEU A 171 14.22 -14.94 -3.15
C LEU A 171 14.05 -14.34 -1.74
N VAL A 172 13.03 -14.80 -1.01
CA VAL A 172 12.68 -14.29 0.32
C VAL A 172 13.47 -14.93 1.48
N ASP A 173 14.25 -15.98 1.22
CA ASP A 173 14.95 -16.74 2.27
C ASP A 173 15.95 -15.86 3.05
N GLY A 174 15.74 -15.76 4.36
CA GLY A 174 16.55 -14.98 5.28
C GLY A 174 16.36 -13.46 5.20
N LYS A 175 15.51 -12.95 4.30
CA LYS A 175 15.29 -11.52 4.06
C LYS A 175 14.16 -10.95 4.89
N SER A 176 14.28 -9.67 5.25
CA SER A 176 13.15 -8.89 5.78
C SER A 176 12.11 -8.64 4.70
N VAL A 177 10.88 -9.13 4.91
CA VAL A 177 9.74 -8.93 4.01
C VAL A 177 8.46 -8.68 4.81
N ASN A 178 7.44 -8.15 4.16
CA ASN A 178 6.10 -8.10 4.69
C ASN A 178 5.06 -8.29 3.56
N GLY A 179 3.80 -8.21 3.92
CA GLY A 179 2.63 -8.32 3.04
C GLY A 179 1.37 -8.25 3.89
N PHE A 180 0.21 -8.51 3.28
CA PHE A 180 -1.05 -8.50 4.00
C PHE A 180 -1.01 -9.52 5.13
N THR A 181 -1.26 -9.06 6.36
CA THR A 181 -1.10 -9.88 7.56
C THR A 181 -2.25 -10.86 7.73
N ASN A 182 -2.03 -11.94 8.47
CA ASN A 182 -3.10 -12.86 8.86
C ASN A 182 -4.20 -12.17 9.67
N GLN A 183 -3.81 -11.16 10.47
CA GLN A 183 -4.75 -10.35 11.24
C GLN A 183 -5.66 -9.53 10.31
N GLU A 184 -5.08 -8.87 9.31
CA GLU A 184 -5.82 -8.15 8.27
C GLU A 184 -6.69 -9.10 7.44
N GLU A 185 -6.19 -10.28 7.08
CA GLU A 185 -6.96 -11.28 6.35
C GLU A 185 -8.22 -11.71 7.12
N THR A 186 -8.09 -11.92 8.43
CA THR A 186 -9.22 -12.30 9.29
C THR A 186 -10.34 -11.25 9.26
N LEU A 187 -10.00 -9.96 9.19
CA LEU A 187 -10.98 -8.86 9.22
C LEU A 187 -11.47 -8.43 7.83
N PHE A 188 -10.64 -8.57 6.79
CA PHE A 188 -10.90 -7.99 5.47
C PHE A 188 -11.01 -9.00 4.32
N SER A 189 -10.93 -10.31 4.61
CA SER A 189 -10.99 -11.36 3.57
C SER A 189 -12.31 -11.38 2.80
N LYS A 190 -13.41 -10.86 3.35
CA LYS A 190 -14.76 -10.94 2.74
C LYS A 190 -15.16 -12.38 2.37
N GLY A 191 -14.66 -13.38 3.13
CA GLY A 191 -14.93 -14.80 2.88
C GLY A 191 -14.03 -15.46 1.84
N TRP A 192 -13.04 -14.75 1.28
CA TRP A 192 -12.10 -15.31 0.30
C TRP A 192 -10.96 -16.11 0.93
N ALA A 193 -10.64 -15.88 2.21
CA ALA A 193 -9.54 -16.55 2.89
C ALA A 193 -9.63 -18.09 2.83
N SER A 194 -10.84 -18.66 2.91
CA SER A 194 -11.04 -20.11 2.81
C SER A 194 -10.85 -20.68 1.41
N LYS A 195 -10.69 -19.83 0.39
CA LYS A 195 -10.43 -20.21 -1.00
C LYS A 195 -8.96 -20.04 -1.39
N PHE A 196 -8.14 -19.44 -0.54
CA PHE A 196 -6.71 -19.34 -0.79
C PHE A 196 -6.03 -20.67 -0.45
N ASP A 197 -5.08 -21.09 -1.27
CA ASP A 197 -4.28 -22.30 -1.00
C ASP A 197 -3.36 -22.15 0.22
N PHE A 198 -3.09 -20.90 0.62
CA PHE A 198 -2.29 -20.55 1.79
C PHE A 198 -2.62 -19.13 2.28
N LEU A 199 -2.24 -18.84 3.53
CA LEU A 199 -2.18 -17.47 4.03
C LEU A 199 -0.80 -16.87 3.73
N LEU A 200 -0.79 -15.63 3.21
CA LEU A 200 0.42 -15.01 2.68
C LEU A 200 1.55 -14.91 3.71
N GLU A 201 1.24 -14.38 4.90
CA GLU A 201 2.22 -14.23 6.00
C GLU A 201 2.83 -15.59 6.39
N ASP A 202 2.02 -16.63 6.51
CA ASP A 202 2.49 -17.97 6.87
C ASP A 202 3.39 -18.55 5.78
N ARG A 203 2.97 -18.45 4.52
CA ARG A 203 3.74 -18.97 3.39
C ARG A 203 5.07 -18.24 3.21
N LEU A 204 5.14 -16.92 3.45
CA LEU A 204 6.41 -16.20 3.42
C LEU A 204 7.37 -16.70 4.52
N LYS A 205 6.87 -16.92 5.74
CA LYS A 205 7.67 -17.49 6.85
C LYS A 205 8.13 -18.92 6.55
N GLU A 206 7.27 -19.76 5.96
CA GLU A 206 7.62 -21.12 5.50
C GLU A 206 8.76 -21.12 4.48
N ARG A 207 8.92 -20.04 3.71
CA ARG A 207 9.98 -19.84 2.72
C ARG A 207 11.26 -19.22 3.29
N GLY A 208 11.35 -19.11 4.62
CA GLY A 208 12.54 -18.61 5.34
C GLY A 208 12.56 -17.10 5.54
N ALA A 209 11.50 -16.38 5.18
CA ALA A 209 11.48 -14.93 5.29
C ALA A 209 11.36 -14.46 6.74
N ARG A 210 12.02 -13.33 7.05
CA ARG A 210 11.86 -12.59 8.31
C ARG A 210 10.69 -11.64 8.16
N PHE A 211 9.49 -12.12 8.47
CA PHE A 211 8.27 -11.33 8.30
C PHE A 211 8.20 -10.18 9.31
N GLU A 212 8.04 -8.95 8.82
CA GLU A 212 7.86 -7.74 9.63
C GLU A 212 6.39 -7.27 9.53
N ALA A 213 5.87 -6.65 10.59
CA ALA A 213 4.50 -6.13 10.61
C ALA A 213 4.42 -4.89 11.50
N ALA A 214 3.59 -3.93 11.08
CA ALA A 214 3.10 -2.84 11.90
C ALA A 214 1.63 -3.10 12.31
N PRO A 215 1.05 -2.27 13.21
CA PRO A 215 -0.38 -2.34 13.46
C PRO A 215 -1.18 -2.34 12.14
N MET A 216 -2.23 -3.16 12.11
CA MET A 216 -3.16 -3.29 10.99
C MET A 216 -3.52 -1.95 10.36
N MET A 217 -3.68 -1.95 9.02
CA MET A 217 -4.02 -0.78 8.18
C MET A 217 -2.97 0.34 8.13
N LEU A 218 -1.96 0.36 9.00
CA LEU A 218 -0.91 1.37 8.92
C LEU A 218 0.14 1.02 7.86
N SER A 219 0.80 2.06 7.37
CA SER A 219 1.91 1.96 6.44
C SER A 219 3.10 1.23 7.07
N HIS A 220 3.62 0.21 6.40
CA HIS A 220 4.84 -0.48 6.81
C HIS A 220 5.61 -1.02 5.61
N VAL A 221 6.88 -0.68 5.52
CA VAL A 221 7.76 -1.07 4.40
C VAL A 221 8.96 -1.83 4.92
N ALA A 222 9.08 -3.10 4.55
CA ALA A 222 10.27 -3.90 4.76
C ALA A 222 11.22 -3.73 3.56
N ARG A 223 12.51 -3.47 3.83
CA ARG A 223 13.55 -3.27 2.80
C ARG A 223 14.78 -4.13 3.09
N ASP A 224 15.09 -5.05 2.19
CA ASP A 224 16.28 -5.90 2.25
C ASP A 224 17.04 -5.82 0.92
N GLY A 225 18.03 -4.92 0.86
CA GLY A 225 18.79 -4.64 -0.35
C GLY A 225 17.88 -4.15 -1.49
N ARG A 226 17.72 -4.99 -2.52
CA ARG A 226 16.90 -4.71 -3.72
C ARG A 226 15.49 -5.34 -3.67
N LEU A 227 15.11 -5.91 -2.52
CA LEU A 227 13.76 -6.40 -2.27
C LEU A 227 13.02 -5.42 -1.34
N ILE A 228 11.85 -4.95 -1.79
CA ILE A 228 11.03 -3.96 -1.06
C ILE A 228 9.61 -4.51 -0.97
N THR A 229 9.05 -4.60 0.21
CA THR A 229 7.66 -5.05 0.39
C THR A 229 6.87 -4.08 1.25
N GLY A 230 5.57 -3.95 0.98
CA GLY A 230 4.63 -3.16 1.79
C GLY A 230 3.47 -3.99 2.31
N GLN A 231 3.04 -3.71 3.54
CA GLN A 231 2.05 -4.54 4.25
C GLN A 231 0.65 -4.51 3.62
N ASN A 232 0.15 -3.33 3.21
CA ASN A 232 -1.26 -3.11 2.87
C ASN A 232 -1.39 -1.88 1.94
N PRO A 233 -2.61 -1.49 1.49
CA PRO A 233 -2.77 -0.35 0.59
C PRO A 233 -2.12 0.96 1.08
N ALA A 234 -2.18 1.23 2.39
CA ALA A 234 -1.56 2.40 3.03
C ALA A 234 -0.01 2.42 2.91
N SER A 235 0.58 1.27 2.60
CA SER A 235 2.03 1.13 2.38
C SER A 235 2.45 1.47 0.96
N THR A 236 1.53 1.50 0.00
CA THR A 236 1.84 1.66 -1.44
C THR A 236 2.70 2.89 -1.73
N PRO A 237 2.35 4.09 -1.25
CA PRO A 237 3.13 5.28 -1.60
C PRO A 237 4.57 5.19 -1.09
N ALA A 238 4.75 4.69 0.14
CA ALA A 238 6.05 4.49 0.75
C ALA A 238 6.89 3.40 0.05
N VAL A 239 6.26 2.33 -0.48
CA VAL A 239 6.93 1.32 -1.33
C VAL A 239 7.35 1.92 -2.67
N ALA A 240 6.47 2.67 -3.33
CA ALA A 240 6.76 3.30 -4.62
C ALA A 240 7.92 4.31 -4.50
N GLU A 241 7.91 5.15 -3.47
CA GLU A 241 9.01 6.07 -3.18
C GLU A 241 10.31 5.34 -2.80
N ALA A 242 10.22 4.20 -2.11
CA ALA A 242 11.37 3.34 -1.84
C ALA A 242 11.99 2.81 -3.14
N LEU A 243 11.16 2.36 -4.08
CA LEU A 243 11.60 1.87 -5.38
C LEU A 243 12.25 2.99 -6.19
N VAL A 244 11.67 4.19 -6.21
CA VAL A 244 12.28 5.37 -6.86
C VAL A 244 13.68 5.62 -6.31
N ARG A 245 13.87 5.55 -4.98
CA ARG A 245 15.20 5.69 -4.35
C ARG A 245 16.14 4.55 -4.73
N ALA A 246 15.65 3.32 -4.77
CA ALA A 246 16.43 2.15 -5.13
C ALA A 246 16.88 2.17 -6.61
N LEU A 247 16.17 2.89 -7.48
CA LEU A 247 16.57 3.18 -8.86
C LEU A 247 17.61 4.31 -8.98
N GLY A 248 18.09 4.87 -7.86
CA GLY A 248 19.06 5.96 -7.83
C GLY A 248 18.46 7.35 -8.06
N LEU A 249 17.13 7.48 -7.98
CA LEU A 249 16.43 8.75 -8.16
C LEU A 249 16.07 9.37 -6.80
N THR A 250 15.84 10.68 -6.77
CA THR A 250 15.23 11.35 -5.62
C THR A 250 13.73 11.50 -5.86
N PRO A 251 12.85 10.95 -4.99
CA PRO A 251 11.41 11.13 -5.14
C PRO A 251 11.03 12.60 -5.26
N ALA A 252 10.32 12.93 -6.35
CA ALA A 252 9.74 14.24 -6.56
C ALA A 252 8.79 14.60 -5.41
N ALA A 253 8.86 15.86 -4.96
CA ALA A 253 7.92 16.39 -3.98
C ALA A 253 6.49 16.32 -4.53
N ARG A 254 5.55 15.86 -3.71
CA ARG A 254 4.13 15.73 -4.04
C ARG A 254 3.28 16.04 -2.82
N GLU A 255 2.04 16.43 -3.05
CA GLU A 255 1.04 16.48 -2.01
C GLU A 255 0.51 15.06 -1.75
N PRO A 256 0.51 14.57 -0.50
CA PRO A 256 -0.11 13.30 -0.16
C PRO A 256 -1.62 13.33 -0.40
N PHE A 257 -2.21 12.17 -0.71
CA PHE A 257 -3.65 12.02 -0.68
C PHE A 257 -4.18 12.16 0.75
N ARG A 258 -5.43 12.59 0.88
CA ARG A 258 -6.12 12.77 2.17
C ARG A 258 -6.02 11.52 3.06
N ASP A 259 -6.08 10.34 2.44
CA ASP A 259 -6.00 9.05 3.14
C ASP A 259 -4.59 8.79 3.68
N GLU A 260 -3.53 9.17 2.94
CA GLU A 260 -2.15 9.10 3.42
C GLU A 260 -1.94 9.98 4.64
N THR A 261 -2.39 11.24 4.57
CA THR A 261 -2.31 12.19 5.70
C THR A 261 -3.08 11.67 6.92
N THR A 262 -4.18 10.95 6.69
CA THR A 262 -4.99 10.34 7.76
C THR A 262 -4.27 9.17 8.41
N TYR A 263 -3.65 8.28 7.63
CA TYR A 263 -2.84 7.19 8.18
C TYR A 263 -1.62 7.70 8.96
N ASP A 264 -0.95 8.76 8.49
CA ASP A 264 0.15 9.42 9.23
C ASP A 264 -0.33 9.99 10.56
N LEU A 265 -1.48 10.68 10.58
CA LEU A 265 -2.08 11.18 11.80
C LEU A 265 -2.39 10.06 12.80
N ILE A 266 -2.97 8.95 12.32
CA ILE A 266 -3.27 7.79 13.17
C ILE A 266 -1.97 7.20 13.73
N ALA A 267 -0.96 6.99 12.89
CA ALA A 267 0.32 6.43 13.33
C ALA A 267 0.95 7.30 14.43
N ARG A 268 1.03 8.62 14.22
CA ARG A 268 1.53 9.58 15.21
C ARG A 268 0.74 9.53 16.52
N PHE A 269 -0.59 9.48 16.43
CA PHE A 269 -1.44 9.37 17.61
C PHE A 269 -1.16 8.09 18.40
N LEU A 270 -1.03 6.95 17.72
CA LEU A 270 -0.73 5.67 18.34
C LEU A 270 0.66 5.63 18.98
N ASP A 271 1.62 6.35 18.41
CA ASP A 271 2.97 6.55 18.94
C ASP A 271 3.04 7.56 20.10
N GLY A 272 1.90 8.14 20.51
CA GLY A 272 1.80 9.02 21.68
C GLY A 272 2.03 10.50 21.38
N ASP A 273 1.94 10.93 20.12
CA ASP A 273 1.94 12.35 19.77
C ASP A 273 0.65 13.03 20.25
N ALA A 274 0.79 13.79 21.35
CA ALA A 274 -0.31 14.54 21.94
C ALA A 274 -0.93 15.61 21.00
N GLY A 275 -0.20 16.03 19.96
CA GLY A 275 -0.68 17.00 18.97
C GLY A 275 -1.45 16.39 17.80
N ALA A 276 -1.43 15.07 17.63
CA ALA A 276 -2.00 14.41 16.45
C ALA A 276 -3.51 14.65 16.33
N LEU A 277 -4.29 14.39 17.39
CA LEU A 277 -5.75 14.61 17.34
C LEU A 277 -6.11 16.11 17.27
N THR A 278 -5.32 16.98 17.90
CA THR A 278 -5.51 18.43 17.81
C THR A 278 -5.31 18.93 16.37
N ALA A 279 -4.39 18.34 15.60
CA ALA A 279 -4.23 18.67 14.19
C ALA A 279 -5.51 18.37 13.38
N TYR A 280 -6.16 17.22 13.65
CA TYR A 280 -7.45 16.90 13.06
C TYR A 280 -8.53 17.91 13.44
N GLU A 281 -8.64 18.30 14.72
CA GLU A 281 -9.66 19.25 15.17
C GLU A 281 -9.49 20.65 14.56
N GLN A 282 -8.24 21.06 14.30
CA GLN A 282 -7.93 22.36 13.69
C GLN A 282 -8.20 22.40 12.19
N ALA A 283 -8.01 21.28 11.48
CA ALA A 283 -8.14 21.20 10.03
C ALA A 283 -8.77 19.87 9.57
N PRO A 284 -10.03 19.56 9.95
CA PRO A 284 -10.65 18.26 9.68
C PRO A 284 -10.84 17.96 8.19
N ASP A 285 -10.88 19.01 7.35
CA ASP A 285 -11.01 18.86 5.89
C ASP A 285 -9.74 18.29 5.24
N ASP A 286 -8.59 18.39 5.91
CA ASP A 286 -7.31 17.83 5.44
C ASP A 286 -7.21 16.31 5.64
N TYR A 287 -8.15 15.70 6.37
CA TYR A 287 -8.13 14.29 6.79
C TYR A 287 -9.43 13.56 6.50
N ASN A 288 -9.36 12.30 6.08
CA ASN A 288 -10.53 11.49 5.82
C ASN A 288 -11.15 10.99 7.14
N GLY A 289 -12.13 11.73 7.66
CA GLY A 289 -12.83 11.37 8.89
C GLY A 289 -13.53 9.99 8.84
N ALA A 290 -14.03 9.57 7.68
CA ALA A 290 -14.63 8.24 7.56
C ALA A 290 -13.58 7.15 7.75
N LEU A 291 -12.40 7.30 7.14
CA LEU A 291 -11.27 6.41 7.32
C LEU A 291 -10.77 6.41 8.78
N LEU A 292 -10.69 7.58 9.42
CA LEU A 292 -10.29 7.71 10.82
C LEU A 292 -11.20 6.90 11.76
N ALA A 293 -12.52 7.07 11.62
CA ALA A 293 -13.49 6.33 12.41
C ALA A 293 -13.46 4.83 12.07
N LEU A 294 -13.26 4.48 10.80
CA LEU A 294 -13.15 3.09 10.35
C LEU A 294 -11.92 2.40 10.94
N TYR A 295 -10.78 3.09 10.99
CA TYR A 295 -9.59 2.59 11.65
C TYR A 295 -9.88 2.32 13.12
N GLY A 296 -10.46 3.28 13.85
CA GLY A 296 -10.85 3.09 15.26
C GLY A 296 -11.78 1.89 15.45
N TYR A 297 -12.73 1.69 14.54
CA TYR A 297 -13.65 0.54 14.56
C TYR A 297 -12.93 -0.81 14.44
N TYR A 298 -11.99 -0.97 13.51
CA TYR A 298 -11.24 -2.22 13.35
C TYR A 298 -10.15 -2.39 14.40
N PHE A 299 -9.49 -1.30 14.79
CA PHE A 299 -8.49 -1.32 15.85
C PHE A 299 -9.11 -1.77 17.18
N ALA A 300 -10.33 -1.33 17.50
CA ALA A 300 -11.07 -1.80 18.67
C ALA A 300 -11.36 -3.31 18.66
N GLN A 301 -11.53 -3.94 17.48
CA GLN A 301 -11.78 -5.38 17.39
C GLN A 301 -10.50 -6.20 17.63
N GLY A 302 -9.34 -5.64 17.28
CA GLY A 302 -8.03 -6.24 17.53
C GLY A 302 -7.37 -5.84 18.86
N ALA A 303 -7.96 -4.92 19.61
CA ALA A 303 -7.35 -4.36 20.82
C ALA A 303 -7.30 -5.37 21.98
N THR A 304 -6.09 -5.67 22.44
CA THR A 304 -5.83 -6.62 23.54
C THR A 304 -5.42 -5.94 24.85
N SER A 305 -5.24 -4.62 24.85
CA SER A 305 -4.83 -3.85 26.03
C SER A 305 -5.79 -2.67 26.30
N PRO A 306 -5.93 -2.23 27.56
CA PRO A 306 -6.75 -1.06 27.89
C PRO A 306 -6.29 0.23 27.19
N GLU A 307 -4.99 0.36 26.91
CA GLU A 307 -4.46 1.50 26.15
C GLU A 307 -4.95 1.48 24.70
N ALA A 308 -4.77 0.35 24.01
CA ALA A 308 -5.24 0.19 22.63
C ALA A 308 -6.76 0.39 22.51
N THR A 309 -7.53 -0.12 23.49
CA THR A 309 -8.99 0.09 23.52
C THR A 309 -9.33 1.58 23.69
N ARG A 310 -8.63 2.32 24.56
CA ARG A 310 -8.83 3.78 24.73
C ARG A 310 -8.45 4.56 23.48
N GLN A 311 -7.34 4.23 22.84
CA GLN A 311 -6.92 4.84 21.57
C GLN A 311 -7.95 4.60 20.46
N ALA A 312 -8.46 3.37 20.34
CA ALA A 312 -9.50 3.03 19.36
C ALA A 312 -10.80 3.83 19.58
N ILE A 313 -11.24 3.97 20.83
CA ILE A 313 -12.40 4.80 21.19
C ILE A 313 -12.15 6.27 20.79
N ALA A 314 -10.99 6.83 21.12
CA ALA A 314 -10.66 8.22 20.81
C ALA A 314 -10.76 8.51 19.30
N LEU A 315 -10.27 7.60 18.45
CA LEU A 315 -10.38 7.72 16.99
C LEU A 315 -11.83 7.68 16.50
N MET A 316 -12.68 6.81 17.07
CA MET A 316 -14.10 6.74 16.72
C MET A 316 -14.89 7.96 17.18
N GLU A 317 -14.56 8.52 18.35
CA GLU A 317 -15.24 9.69 18.93
C GLU A 317 -14.92 10.99 18.19
N LEU A 318 -13.73 11.09 17.59
CA LEU A 318 -13.23 12.31 16.96
C LEU A 318 -14.05 12.78 15.75
N VAL A 319 -14.93 11.92 15.21
CA VAL A 319 -15.65 12.19 13.96
C VAL A 319 -17.16 12.29 14.23
N PRO A 320 -17.69 13.50 14.54
CA PRO A 320 -19.10 13.68 14.90
C PRO A 320 -20.08 13.12 13.86
N ALA A 321 -19.78 13.30 12.58
CA ALA A 321 -20.59 12.79 11.47
C ALA A 321 -20.75 11.25 11.50
N MET A 322 -19.80 10.55 12.13
CA MET A 322 -19.82 9.09 12.20
C MET A 322 -20.52 8.56 13.45
N GLN A 323 -20.80 9.41 14.45
CA GLN A 323 -21.41 9.00 15.72
C GLN A 323 -22.87 8.54 15.57
N GLU A 324 -23.53 8.78 14.43
CA GLU A 324 -24.86 8.24 14.16
C GLU A 324 -24.84 6.82 13.55
N HIS A 325 -23.68 6.32 13.12
CA HIS A 325 -23.57 4.98 12.56
C HIS A 325 -23.76 3.89 13.62
N ALA A 326 -24.81 3.10 13.45
CA ALA A 326 -25.23 2.07 14.42
C ALA A 326 -24.13 1.05 14.76
N GLN A 327 -23.36 0.59 13.76
CA GLN A 327 -22.26 -0.36 13.99
C GLN A 327 -21.10 0.28 14.74
N LEU A 328 -20.78 1.54 14.44
CA LEU A 328 -19.73 2.28 15.15
C LEU A 328 -20.10 2.46 16.63
N GLN A 329 -21.33 2.88 16.90
CA GLN A 329 -21.85 3.06 18.26
C GLN A 329 -21.87 1.74 19.05
N LEU A 330 -22.29 0.64 18.42
CA LEU A 330 -22.23 -0.69 19.02
C LEU A 330 -20.79 -1.09 19.36
N GLN A 331 -19.84 -0.81 18.47
CA GLN A 331 -18.44 -1.14 18.69
C GLN A 331 -17.81 -0.28 19.80
N MET A 332 -18.13 1.01 19.85
CA MET A 332 -17.74 1.88 20.96
C MET A 332 -18.30 1.35 22.29
N ALA A 333 -19.56 0.92 22.33
CA ALA A 333 -20.14 0.33 23.54
C ALA A 333 -19.44 -0.96 23.98
N ARG A 334 -19.05 -1.83 23.03
CA ARG A 334 -18.22 -3.01 23.31
C ARG A 334 -16.86 -2.63 23.88
N ALA A 335 -16.21 -1.63 23.30
CA ALA A 335 -14.91 -1.13 23.76
C ALA A 335 -15.00 -0.53 25.18
N TYR A 336 -16.03 0.26 25.48
CA TYR A 336 -16.26 0.77 26.84
C TYR A 336 -16.57 -0.34 27.84
N LYS A 337 -17.33 -1.37 27.45
CA LYS A 337 -17.53 -2.57 28.27
C LYS A 337 -16.20 -3.29 28.57
N GLN A 338 -15.30 -3.40 27.59
CA GLN A 338 -13.97 -4.00 27.77
C GLN A 338 -13.09 -3.20 28.76
N LEU A 339 -13.37 -1.90 28.94
CA LEU A 339 -12.74 -1.02 29.93
C LEU A 339 -13.48 -0.98 31.28
N ASP A 340 -14.48 -1.83 31.50
CA ASP A 340 -15.37 -1.82 32.66
C ASP A 340 -16.17 -0.51 32.85
N ASP A 341 -16.26 0.35 31.83
CA ASP A 341 -17.10 1.56 31.83
C ASP A 341 -18.53 1.21 31.36
N THR A 342 -19.23 0.46 32.19
CA THR A 342 -20.60 0.00 31.93
C THR A 342 -21.60 1.16 31.83
N ALA A 343 -21.32 2.28 32.49
CA ALA A 343 -22.16 3.48 32.43
C ALA A 343 -22.14 4.09 31.02
N LYS A 344 -20.96 4.32 30.44
CA LYS A 344 -20.85 4.82 29.06
C LYS A 344 -21.36 3.79 28.05
N ALA A 345 -21.04 2.52 28.23
CA ALA A 345 -21.54 1.46 27.34
C ALA A 345 -23.08 1.43 27.32
N ARG A 346 -23.73 1.52 28.49
CA ARG A 346 -25.20 1.57 28.61
C ARG A 346 -25.79 2.80 27.94
N ALA A 347 -25.20 3.98 28.16
CA ALA A 347 -25.66 5.23 27.56
C ALA A 347 -25.63 5.18 26.02
N LEU A 348 -24.53 4.68 25.42
CA LEU A 348 -24.41 4.52 23.98
C LEU A 348 -25.47 3.56 23.40
N LEU A 349 -25.71 2.43 24.08
CA LEU A 349 -26.70 1.44 23.64
C LEU A 349 -28.14 1.95 23.74
N GLN A 350 -28.47 2.68 24.81
CA GLN A 350 -29.78 3.32 24.96
C GLN A 350 -30.01 4.35 23.86
N ALA A 351 -29.06 5.27 23.65
CA ALA A 351 -29.15 6.26 22.58
C ALA A 351 -29.27 5.62 21.19
N LEU A 352 -28.59 4.49 20.96
CA LEU A 352 -28.70 3.72 19.74
C LEU A 352 -30.10 3.08 19.59
N LEU A 353 -30.64 2.48 20.65
CA LEU A 353 -31.96 1.83 20.63
C LEU A 353 -33.11 2.84 20.56
N ASP A 354 -32.94 4.05 21.09
CA ASP A 354 -33.92 5.13 20.92
C ASP A 354 -34.09 5.52 19.44
N ARG A 355 -32.97 5.53 18.69
CA ARG A 355 -32.97 5.80 17.24
C ARG A 355 -33.32 4.56 16.40
N LYS A 356 -32.93 3.36 16.86
CA LYS A 356 -33.10 2.08 16.17
C LYS A 356 -33.58 0.98 17.13
N PRO A 357 -34.88 0.96 17.49
CA PRO A 357 -35.42 0.05 18.50
C PRO A 357 -35.21 -1.45 18.21
N ASP A 358 -35.14 -1.81 16.92
CA ASP A 358 -35.02 -3.19 16.45
C ASP A 358 -33.57 -3.67 16.26
N PHE A 359 -32.57 -2.89 16.71
CA PHE A 359 -31.17 -3.25 16.55
C PHE A 359 -30.75 -4.34 17.55
N ALA A 360 -31.04 -5.60 17.22
CA ALA A 360 -30.94 -6.76 18.10
C ALA A 360 -29.59 -6.91 18.80
N GLN A 361 -28.48 -6.60 18.11
CA GLN A 361 -27.14 -6.69 18.70
C GLN A 361 -26.93 -5.70 19.85
N ALA A 362 -27.51 -4.50 19.77
CA ALA A 362 -27.42 -3.53 20.87
C ALA A 362 -28.27 -3.93 22.06
N ARG A 363 -29.47 -4.49 21.82
CA ARG A 363 -30.31 -5.03 22.90
C ARG A 363 -29.62 -6.19 23.62
N ALA A 364 -29.08 -7.14 22.87
CA ALA A 364 -28.34 -8.27 23.42
C ALA A 364 -27.12 -7.83 24.24
N LEU A 365 -26.40 -6.80 23.81
CA LEU A 365 -25.27 -6.27 24.59
C LEU A 365 -25.74 -5.52 25.85
N LEU A 366 -26.84 -4.77 25.76
CA LEU A 366 -27.42 -4.03 26.88
C LEU A 366 -27.90 -4.96 28.00
N ASP A 367 -28.44 -6.13 27.64
CA ASP A 367 -28.87 -7.16 28.59
C ASP A 367 -27.69 -7.85 29.31
N GLN A 368 -26.46 -7.71 28.79
CA GLN A 368 -25.23 -8.25 29.39
C GLN A 368 -24.46 -7.25 30.26
N LEU A 369 -24.88 -5.97 30.28
CA LEU A 369 -24.33 -4.90 31.12
C LEU A 369 -25.15 -4.76 32.39
#